data_AF-A0A1F2SYT3-F1
#
_entry.id   AF-A0A1F2SYT3-F1
#
_cell.length_a   1.000
_cell.length_b   1.000
_cell.length_c   1.000
_cell.angle_alpha   90.00
_cell.angle_beta   90.00
_cell.angle_gamma   90.00
#
_symmetry.space_group_name_H-M   'P 1'
#
loop_
_entity.id
_entity.type
_entity.pdbx_description
1 polymer ?
#
loop_
_entity_poly.entity_id
_entity_poly.type
_entity_poly.pdbx_seq_one_letter_code
_entity_poly.pdbx_strand_id
1 'polypeptide(L)' 'MGGVHILSQLAGTALGIVMALAGGAIVYGLLKTTVGLRLDAEQEFNGTDLSIHRISAEPEKQPVL' A
#
# COMPACT_ATOMS: atom_id res chain seq x y z
N MET A 1 34.75 -23.82 1.98
CA MET A 1 33.97 -22.66 2.44
C MET A 1 34.87 -21.44 2.25
N GLY A 2 34.87 -20.85 1.05
CA GLY A 2 35.97 -20.00 0.56
C GLY A 2 35.53 -18.67 -0.04
N GLY A 3 36.41 -17.67 0.10
CA GLY A 3 36.61 -16.60 -0.89
C GLY A 3 35.48 -15.61 -1.12
N VAL A 4 34.51 -15.44 -0.23
CA VAL A 4 33.41 -14.49 -0.46
C VAL A 4 33.82 -13.07 -0.04
N HIS A 5 33.81 -12.14 -0.98
CA HIS A 5 34.11 -10.73 -0.73
C HIS A 5 32.91 -10.00 -0.12
N ILE A 6 33.06 -9.53 1.13
CA ILE A 6 32.00 -8.79 1.86
C ILE A 6 31.51 -7.56 1.08
N LEU A 7 32.42 -6.84 0.41
CA LEU A 7 32.04 -5.65 -0.35
C LEU A 7 31.11 -6.00 -1.52
N SER A 8 31.32 -7.13 -2.18
CA SER A 8 30.44 -7.61 -3.26
C SER A 8 29.06 -8.01 -2.74
N GLN A 9 28.97 -8.58 -1.53
CA GLN A 9 27.69 -8.91 -0.90
C GLN A 9 26.89 -7.66 -0.53
N LEU A 10 27.56 -6.64 0.01
CA LEU A 10 26.94 -5.36 0.34
C LEU A 10 26.46 -4.65 -0.92
N ALA A 11 27.27 -4.64 -1.98
CA ALA A 11 26.89 -4.05 -3.27
C ALA A 11 25.66 -4.76 -3.88
N GLY A 12 25.65 -6.10 -3.88
CA GLY A 12 24.51 -6.88 -4.36
C GLY A 12 23.24 -6.63 -3.54
N THR A 13 23.35 -6.58 -2.21
CA THR A 13 22.22 -6.27 -1.32
C THR A 13 21.69 -4.87 -1.56
N ALA A 14 22.57 -3.87 -1.64
CA ALA A 14 22.19 -2.48 -1.91
C ALA A 14 21.47 -2.36 -3.27
N LEU A 15 21.99 -3.02 -4.31
CA LEU A 15 21.35 -3.05 -5.61
C LEU A 15 19.96 -3.68 -5.55
N GLY A 16 19.81 -4.81 -4.84
CA GLY A 16 18.52 -5.46 -4.62
C GLY A 16 17.51 -4.55 -3.93
N ILE A 17 17.94 -3.82 -2.89
CA ILE A 17 17.10 -2.84 -2.18
C ILE A 17 16.65 -1.72 -3.12
N VAL A 18 17.58 -1.14 -3.89
CA VAL A 18 17.26 -0.07 -4.85
C VAL A 18 16.25 -0.56 -5.88
N MET A 19 16.44 -1.76 -6.42
CA MET A 19 15.50 -2.35 -7.39
C MET A 19 14.12 -2.59 -6.78
N ALA A 20 14.06 -3.09 -5.54
CA ALA A 20 12.79 -3.29 -4.84
C ALA A 20 12.06 -1.97 -4.57
N LEU A 21 12.77 -0.94 -4.13
CA LEU A 21 12.20 0.39 -3.90
C LEU A 21 11.73 1.04 -5.20
N ALA A 22 12.53 0.97 -6.27
CA ALA A 22 12.17 1.52 -7.58
C ALA A 22 10.95 0.81 -8.16
N GLY A 23 10.96 -0.53 -8.18
CA GLY A 23 9.84 -1.33 -8.67
C GLY A 23 8.56 -1.09 -7.87
N GLY A 24 8.66 -1.09 -6.54
CA GLY A 24 7.53 -0.78 -5.66
C GLY A 24 6.98 0.63 -5.91
N ALA A 25 7.85 1.64 -5.97
CA ALA A 25 7.44 3.02 -6.23
C ALA A 25 6.75 3.18 -7.59
N ILE A 26 7.24 2.52 -8.63
CA ILE A 26 6.63 2.55 -9.97
C ILE A 26 5.23 1.90 -9.93
N VAL A 27 5.11 0.69 -9.40
CA VAL A 27 3.85 -0.05 -9.38
C VAL A 27 2.82 0.66 -8.50
N TYR A 28 3.16 0.98 -7.26
CA TYR A 28 2.23 1.67 -6.34
C TYR A 28 1.95 3.11 -6.78
N GLY A 29 2.90 3.80 -7.40
CA GLY A 29 2.69 5.13 -7.98
C GLY A 29 1.70 5.11 -9.14
N LEU A 30 1.81 4.11 -10.03
CA LEU A 30 0.89 3.95 -11.15
C LEU A 30 -0.51 3.59 -10.64
N LEU A 31 -0.63 2.64 -9.71
CA LEU A 31 -1.92 2.30 -9.10
C LEU A 31 -2.55 3.51 -8.39
N LYS A 32 -1.77 4.28 -7.63
CA LYS A 32 -2.24 5.48 -6.95
C LYS A 32 -2.82 6.51 -7.91
N THR A 33 -2.20 6.71 -9.07
CA THR A 33 -2.61 7.73 -10.05
C THR A 33 -3.73 7.28 -10.98
N THR A 34 -3.84 5.97 -11.24
CA THR A 34 -4.84 5.43 -12.19
C THR A 34 -6.14 5.01 -11.52
N VAL A 35 -6.07 4.31 -10.38
CA VAL A 35 -7.25 3.78 -9.68
C VAL A 35 -7.47 4.39 -8.30
N GLY A 36 -6.43 4.98 -7.70
CA GLY A 36 -6.45 5.40 -6.30
C GLY A 36 -6.25 4.21 -5.35
N LEU A 37 -5.45 4.41 -4.30
CA LEU A 37 -5.09 3.34 -3.33
C LEU A 37 -5.51 3.63 -1.89
N ARG A 38 -5.88 4.88 -1.57
CA ARG A 38 -6.20 5.31 -0.22
C ARG A 38 -7.42 6.20 -0.26
N LEU A 39 -8.28 6.05 0.74
CA LEU A 39 -9.42 6.93 0.98
C LEU A 39 -8.94 8.37 1.22
N ASP A 40 -9.79 9.34 0.90
CA ASP A 40 -9.54 10.70 1.39
C ASP A 40 -9.68 10.77 2.91
N ALA A 41 -9.20 11.85 3.53
CA ALA A 41 -9.14 11.96 4.98
C ALA A 41 -10.53 11.92 5.65
N GLU A 42 -11.56 12.46 5.00
CA GLU A 42 -12.94 12.43 5.52
C GLU A 42 -13.54 11.03 5.37
N GLN A 43 -13.29 10.37 4.24
CA GLN A 43 -13.70 8.99 4.02
C GLN A 43 -13.01 8.00 4.97
N GLU A 44 -11.71 8.19 5.23
CA GLU A 44 -10.94 7.40 6.20
C GLU A 44 -11.47 7.63 7.62
N PHE A 45 -11.84 8.88 7.96
CA PHE A 45 -12.45 9.23 9.25
C PHE A 45 -13.85 8.60 9.43
N ASN A 46 -14.70 8.66 8.41
CA ASN A 46 -16.05 8.09 8.42
C ASN A 46 -16.04 6.54 8.39
N GLY A 47 -14.91 5.94 8.02
CA GLY A 47 -14.72 4.50 7.94
C GLY A 47 -15.14 3.89 6.59
N THR A 48 -14.46 2.83 6.18
CA THR A 48 -14.66 2.17 4.86
C THR A 48 -16.07 1.60 4.69
N ASP A 49 -16.67 1.10 5.77
CA ASP A 49 -18.01 0.53 5.74
C ASP A 49 -19.05 1.55 5.32
N LEU A 50 -18.95 2.79 5.82
CA LEU A 50 -19.86 3.86 5.42
C LEU A 50 -19.42 4.50 4.09
N SER A 51 -18.13 4.79 3.93
CA SER A 51 -17.58 5.56 2.81
C SER A 51 -17.54 4.80 1.48
N ILE A 52 -17.32 3.48 1.50
CA ILE A 52 -17.32 2.63 0.29
C ILE A 52 -18.56 1.73 0.25
N HIS A 53 -18.81 1.00 1.33
CA HIS A 53 -19.82 -0.06 1.34
C HIS A 53 -21.24 0.43 1.68
N ARG A 54 -21.41 1.67 2.15
CA ARG A 54 -22.67 2.29 2.61
C ARG A 54 -23.44 1.45 3.64
N ILE A 55 -22.72 0.76 4.51
CA ILE A 55 -23.28 0.00 5.62
C ILE A 55 -22.96 0.74 6.92
N SER A 56 -23.98 1.00 7.73
CA SER A 56 -23.78 1.48 9.09
C SER A 56 -23.28 0.34 9.96
N ALA A 57 -22.20 0.59 10.72
CA ALA A 57 -21.71 -0.32 11.76
C ALA A 57 -22.70 -0.47 12.93
N GLU A 58 -23.64 0.48 13.06
CA GLU A 58 -24.71 0.45 14.04
C GLU A 58 -25.98 -0.11 13.37
N PRO A 59 -26.53 -1.25 13.84
CA PRO A 59 -27.70 -1.90 13.24
C PRO A 59 -28.96 -1.02 13.30
N GLU A 60 -29.11 -0.17 14.33
CA GLU A 60 -30.26 0.74 14.47
C GLU A 60 -30.25 1.88 13.44
N LYS A 61 -29.09 2.23 12.88
CA LYS A 61 -28.95 3.29 11.86
C LYS A 61 -28.92 2.75 10.44
N GLN A 62 -29.07 1.44 10.24
CA GLN A 62 -29.23 0.90 8.89
C GLN A 62 -30.59 1.31 8.33
N PRO A 63 -30.64 1.95 7.14
CA PRO A 63 -31.92 2.23 6.49
C PRO A 63 -32.56 0.89 6.13
N VAL A 64 -33.63 0.54 6.83
CA VAL A 64 -34.51 -0.56 6.43
C VAL A 64 -35.19 -0.14 5.12
N LEU A 65 -34.86 -0.86 4.04
CA LEU A 65 -35.56 -0.77 2.75
C LEU A 65 -37.00 -1.28 2.88
#